data_AF-A0A562GLY6-F1
#
_entry.id   AF-A0A562GLY6-F1
#
_cell.length_a   1.000
_cell.length_b   1.000
_cell.length_c   1.000
_cell.angle_alpha   90.00
_cell.angle_beta   90.00
_cell.angle_gamma   90.00
#
_symmetry.space_group_name_H-M   'P 1'
#
loop_
_entity.id
_entity.type
_entity.pdbx_description
1 polymer ?
#
loop_
_entity_poly.entity_id
_entity_poly.type
_entity_poly.pdbx_seq_one_letter_code
_entity_poly.pdbx_strand_id
1 'polypeptide(L)'
;MNLWMVLRGKEKLTGRHIVLLGAIIVFLLIFAGWMADYSSRPEFCGSSCHEMNSTYQSWQMSAHKNVGCEDCHGEPGAIGLVKTKAKGMKEVYVHITSSKIEPKGNEHDINCYNCHQDKVKLNADKALAAKDPHTVKHFDNGMTCVTCHSGLVHDTKLNNAVPSRDTCARCHLDAMQR
;
A
#
# COMPACT_ATOMS: atom_id res chain seq x y z
N MET A 1 -27.13 18.06 -33.87
CA MET A 1 -26.48 17.01 -34.70
C MET A 1 -26.03 15.91 -33.76
N ASN A 2 -26.66 14.75 -33.84
CA ASN A 2 -26.77 13.79 -32.74
C ASN A 2 -25.64 12.74 -32.84
N LEU A 3 -24.65 12.79 -31.93
CA LEU A 3 -23.54 11.84 -31.83
C LEU A 3 -24.03 10.37 -31.83
N TRP A 4 -25.28 10.16 -31.37
CA TRP A 4 -25.97 8.88 -31.31
C TRP A 4 -26.40 8.29 -32.68
N MET A 5 -26.49 9.10 -33.74
CA MET A 5 -26.76 8.63 -35.11
C MET A 5 -25.47 8.17 -35.82
N VAL A 6 -24.36 8.85 -35.56
CA VAL A 6 -23.02 8.51 -36.05
C VAL A 6 -22.52 7.20 -35.41
N LEU A 7 -22.67 7.05 -34.09
CA LEU A 7 -22.30 5.80 -33.38
C LEU A 7 -23.13 4.58 -33.82
N ARG A 8 -24.34 4.78 -34.38
CA ARG A 8 -25.19 3.71 -34.96
C ARG A 8 -24.93 3.47 -36.45
N GLY A 9 -23.88 4.06 -37.02
CA GLY A 9 -23.50 3.88 -38.43
C GLY A 9 -24.45 4.55 -39.43
N LYS A 10 -25.39 5.40 -38.97
CA LYS A 10 -26.37 6.06 -39.84
C LYS A 10 -25.82 7.33 -40.51
N GLU A 11 -24.71 7.87 -40.00
CA GLU A 11 -24.01 9.02 -40.59
C GLU A 11 -22.50 8.80 -40.59
N LYS A 12 -21.79 9.43 -41.55
CA LYS A 12 -20.33 9.30 -41.68
C LYS A 12 -19.60 10.03 -40.54
N LEU A 13 -18.55 9.40 -40.01
CA LEU A 13 -17.68 10.00 -38.99
C LEU A 13 -16.93 11.21 -39.60
N THR A 14 -17.35 12.42 -39.25
CA THR A 14 -16.66 13.65 -39.73
C THR A 14 -15.46 14.00 -38.85
N GLY A 15 -14.54 14.83 -39.35
CA GLY A 15 -13.35 15.28 -38.60
C GLY A 15 -13.70 15.93 -37.25
N ARG A 16 -14.85 16.61 -37.15
CA ARG A 16 -15.35 17.17 -35.88
C ARG A 16 -15.65 16.10 -34.84
N HIS A 17 -16.17 14.94 -35.24
CA HIS A 17 -16.45 13.83 -34.32
C HIS A 17 -15.15 13.19 -33.82
N ILE A 18 -14.14 13.05 -34.67
CA ILE A 18 -12.83 12.52 -34.27
C ILE A 18 -12.16 13.45 -33.26
N VAL A 19 -12.18 14.76 -33.50
CA VAL A 19 -11.64 15.76 -32.56
C VAL A 19 -12.37 15.74 -31.22
N LEU A 20 -13.71 15.66 -31.23
CA LEU A 20 -14.50 15.58 -29.99
C LEU A 20 -14.23 14.29 -29.21
N LEU A 21 -14.17 13.13 -29.88
CA LEU A 21 -13.85 11.85 -29.24
C LEU A 21 -12.43 11.86 -28.67
N GLY A 22 -11.46 12.40 -29.42
CA GLY A 22 -10.09 12.57 -28.93
C GLY A 22 -10.02 13.45 -27.69
N ALA A 23 -10.70 14.60 -27.70
CA ALA A 23 -10.76 15.50 -26.55
C ALA A 23 -11.40 14.84 -25.31
N ILE A 24 -12.47 14.06 -25.49
CA ILE A 24 -13.11 13.31 -24.41
C ILE A 24 -12.15 12.27 -23.84
N ILE A 25 -11.44 11.50 -24.69
CA ILE A 25 -10.49 10.49 -24.23
C ILE A 25 -9.36 11.14 -23.42
N VAL A 26 -8.79 12.24 -23.93
CA VAL A 26 -7.73 12.98 -23.22
C VAL A 26 -8.24 13.51 -21.88
N PHE A 27 -9.44 14.09 -21.85
CA PHE A 27 -10.07 14.55 -20.61
C PHE A 27 -10.24 13.41 -19.60
N LEU A 28 -10.74 12.26 -20.03
CA LEU A 28 -10.94 11.10 -19.17
C LEU A 28 -9.62 10.55 -18.61
N LEU A 29 -8.54 10.54 -19.40
CA LEU A 29 -7.22 10.12 -18.93
C LEU A 29 -6.64 11.08 -17.88
N ILE A 30 -6.76 12.39 -18.11
CA ILE A 30 -6.32 13.40 -17.14
C ILE A 30 -7.13 13.28 -15.85
N PHE A 31 -8.46 13.17 -15.98
CA PHE A 31 -9.36 13.03 -14.84
C PHE A 31 -9.08 11.75 -14.04
N ALA A 32 -8.84 10.62 -14.72
CA ALA A 32 -8.48 9.36 -14.08
C ALA A 32 -7.15 9.46 -13.32
N GLY A 33 -6.13 10.10 -13.90
CA GLY A 33 -4.85 10.34 -13.24
C GLY A 33 -5.00 11.21 -11.99
N TRP A 34 -5.78 12.31 -12.09
CA TRP A 34 -6.08 13.18 -10.95
C TRP A 34 -6.84 12.45 -9.83
N MET A 35 -7.87 11.67 -10.18
CA MET A 35 -8.62 10.86 -9.22
C MET A 35 -7.74 9.80 -8.54
N ALA A 36 -6.84 9.17 -9.29
CA ALA A 36 -5.89 8.20 -8.75
C ALA A 36 -4.97 8.86 -7.72
N ASP A 37 -4.37 10.01 -8.05
CA ASP A 37 -3.54 10.79 -7.12
C ASP A 37 -4.31 11.21 -5.87
N TYR A 38 -5.49 11.80 -6.05
CA TYR A 38 -6.32 12.28 -4.95
C TYR A 38 -6.69 11.14 -3.98
N SER A 39 -7.09 9.99 -4.51
CA SER A 39 -7.45 8.82 -3.69
C SER A 39 -6.24 8.07 -3.11
N SER A 40 -5.01 8.40 -3.49
CA SER A 40 -3.78 7.84 -2.90
C SER A 40 -3.31 8.61 -1.66
N ARG A 41 -3.92 9.76 -1.36
CA ARG A 41 -3.50 10.62 -0.26
C ARG A 41 -3.90 10.04 1.10
N PRO A 42 -3.04 10.15 2.13
CA PRO A 42 -3.39 9.71 3.48
C PRO A 42 -4.68 10.33 4.02
N GLU A 43 -4.94 11.59 3.70
CA GLU A 43 -6.15 12.29 4.11
C GLU A 43 -7.41 11.66 3.51
N PHE A 44 -7.34 11.21 2.25
CA PHE A 44 -8.46 10.49 1.63
C PHE A 44 -8.73 9.20 2.39
N CYS A 45 -7.71 8.39 2.66
CA CYS A 45 -7.86 7.14 3.42
C CYS A 45 -8.40 7.38 4.83
N GLY A 46 -7.89 8.41 5.53
CA GLY A 46 -8.22 8.69 6.93
C GLY A 46 -9.56 9.41 7.14
N SER A 47 -10.05 10.18 6.16
CA SER A 47 -11.27 10.99 6.33
C SER A 47 -12.48 10.46 5.55
N SER A 48 -12.27 9.64 4.51
CA SER A 48 -13.37 9.14 3.69
C SER A 48 -14.10 7.95 4.32
N CYS A 49 -13.41 7.20 5.18
CA CYS A 49 -13.91 5.98 5.81
C CYS A 49 -13.69 6.05 7.32
N HIS A 50 -14.75 5.86 8.11
CA HIS A 50 -14.64 5.99 9.57
C HIS A 50 -13.85 4.85 10.21
N GLU A 51 -13.82 3.68 9.57
CA GLU A 51 -13.06 2.52 10.02
C GLU A 51 -11.54 2.76 9.99
N MET A 52 -11.09 3.73 9.19
CA MET A 52 -9.67 4.08 9.07
C MET A 52 -9.20 5.10 10.11
N ASN A 53 -10.10 5.68 10.91
CA ASN A 53 -9.76 6.77 11.83
C ASN A 53 -8.62 6.42 12.80
N SER A 54 -8.67 5.24 13.44
CA SER A 54 -7.63 4.81 14.39
C SER A 54 -6.27 4.56 13.72
N THR A 55 -6.31 3.92 12.54
CA THR A 55 -5.15 3.64 11.69
C THR A 55 -4.50 4.94 11.20
N TYR A 56 -5.30 5.94 10.84
CA TYR A 56 -4.83 7.26 10.43
C TYR A 56 -4.21 8.04 11.59
N GLN A 57 -4.86 8.07 12.77
CA GLN A 57 -4.33 8.73 13.95
C GLN A 57 -2.99 8.14 14.41
N SER A 58 -2.89 6.81 14.43
CA SER A 58 -1.63 6.13 14.78
C SER A 58 -0.52 6.44 13.76
N TRP A 59 -0.84 6.48 12.46
CA TRP A 59 0.09 6.94 11.42
C TRP A 59 0.58 8.38 11.65
N GLN A 60 -0.33 9.32 11.97
CA GLN A 60 0.03 10.72 12.26
C GLN A 60 1.03 10.87 13.42
N MET A 61 1.00 9.94 14.38
CA MET A 61 1.90 9.92 15.54
C MET A 61 3.18 9.10 15.31
N SER A 62 3.29 8.38 14.19
CA SER A 62 4.44 7.55 13.87
C SER A 62 5.58 8.34 13.22
N ALA A 63 6.77 7.73 13.16
CA ALA A 63 7.90 8.23 12.38
C ALA A 63 7.61 8.32 10.88
N HIS A 64 6.56 7.65 10.38
CA HIS A 64 6.18 7.59 8.97
C HIS A 64 5.02 8.53 8.61
N LYS A 65 4.67 9.50 9.48
CA LYS A 65 3.58 10.47 9.24
C LYS A 65 3.73 11.36 7.98
N ASN A 66 4.89 11.33 7.33
CA ASN A 66 5.15 12.06 6.08
C ASN A 66 5.33 11.12 4.87
N VAL A 67 5.01 9.83 5.04
CA VAL A 67 5.05 8.80 4.00
C VAL A 67 3.61 8.43 3.66
N GLY A 68 3.27 8.40 2.38
CA GLY A 68 1.92 8.11 1.92
C GLY A 68 1.48 6.70 2.29
N CYS A 69 0.18 6.49 2.51
CA CYS A 69 -0.34 5.15 2.84
C CYS A 69 0.04 4.12 1.77
N GLU A 70 -0.09 4.49 0.49
CA GLU A 70 0.23 3.62 -0.64
C GLU A 70 1.74 3.44 -0.87
N ASP A 71 2.61 4.28 -0.30
CA ASP A 71 4.07 4.05 -0.39
C ASP A 71 4.47 2.80 0.39
N CYS A 72 3.70 2.47 1.44
CA CYS A 72 3.83 1.24 2.22
C CYS A 72 2.88 0.14 1.73
N HIS A 73 1.59 0.43 1.56
CA HIS A 73 0.56 -0.57 1.26
C HIS A 73 0.34 -0.84 -0.24
N GLY A 74 1.12 -0.18 -1.10
CA GLY A 74 1.05 -0.29 -2.54
C GLY A 74 2.35 -0.82 -3.17
N GLU A 75 2.19 -1.47 -4.32
CA GLU A 75 3.32 -1.88 -5.14
C GLU A 75 3.75 -0.69 -6.04
N PRO A 76 5.05 -0.46 -6.27
CA PRO A 76 5.50 0.65 -7.09
C PRO A 76 5.15 0.48 -8.58
N GLY A 77 5.10 1.60 -9.29
CA GLY A 77 4.85 1.64 -10.73
C GLY A 77 3.38 1.57 -11.13
N ALA A 78 3.12 1.70 -12.43
CA ALA A 78 1.75 1.82 -12.96
C ALA A 78 0.90 0.57 -12.71
N ILE A 79 1.49 -0.62 -12.82
CA ILE A 79 0.78 -1.88 -12.54
C ILE A 79 0.42 -1.97 -11.06
N GLY A 80 1.34 -1.59 -10.18
CA GLY A 80 1.12 -1.58 -8.75
C GLY A 80 0.02 -0.62 -8.35
N LEU A 81 0.00 0.59 -8.91
CA LEU A 81 -1.10 1.54 -8.75
C LEU A 81 -2.45 0.91 -9.13
N VAL A 82 -2.56 0.27 -10.30
CA VAL A 82 -3.81 -0.38 -10.73
C VAL A 82 -4.24 -1.48 -9.74
N LYS A 83 -3.30 -2.31 -9.25
CA LYS A 83 -3.60 -3.34 -8.25
C LYS A 83 -4.08 -2.74 -6.92
N THR A 84 -3.42 -1.69 -6.44
CA THR A 84 -3.78 -0.98 -5.21
C THR A 84 -5.19 -0.40 -5.33
N LYS A 85 -5.52 0.25 -6.46
CA LYS A 85 -6.88 0.77 -6.69
C LYS A 85 -7.92 -0.35 -6.81
N ALA A 86 -7.58 -1.48 -7.44
CA ALA A 86 -8.48 -2.64 -7.48
C ALA A 86 -8.73 -3.25 -6.09
N LYS A 87 -7.74 -3.24 -5.20
CA LYS A 87 -7.89 -3.63 -3.78
C LYS A 87 -8.79 -2.66 -3.04
N GLY A 88 -8.57 -1.35 -3.21
CA GLY A 88 -9.44 -0.31 -2.65
C GLY A 88 -10.90 -0.43 -3.08
N MET A 89 -11.17 -0.83 -4.33
CA MET A 89 -12.56 -1.11 -4.76
C MET A 89 -13.22 -2.27 -4.01
N LYS A 90 -12.45 -3.29 -3.61
CA LYS A 90 -12.95 -4.38 -2.75
C LYS A 90 -13.24 -3.86 -1.34
N GLU A 91 -12.39 -3.00 -0.81
CA GLU A 91 -12.59 -2.37 0.50
C GLU A 91 -13.87 -1.51 0.51
N VAL A 92 -14.12 -0.73 -0.55
CA VAL A 92 -15.38 0.02 -0.74
C VAL A 92 -16.60 -0.92 -0.78
N TYR A 93 -16.49 -2.06 -1.48
CA TYR A 93 -17.57 -3.04 -1.51
C TYR A 93 -17.86 -3.60 -0.11
N VAL A 94 -16.81 -3.93 0.65
CA VAL A 94 -16.93 -4.42 2.03
C VAL A 94 -17.52 -3.33 2.93
N HIS A 95 -17.10 -2.07 2.80
CA HIS A 95 -17.67 -0.90 3.48
C HIS A 95 -19.19 -0.82 3.32
N ILE A 96 -19.68 -1.00 2.10
CA ILE A 96 -21.11 -0.87 1.80
C ILE A 96 -21.93 -2.08 2.26
N THR A 97 -21.32 -3.28 2.25
CA THR A 97 -22.05 -4.55 2.48
C THR A 97 -21.93 -5.10 3.89
N SER A 98 -20.92 -4.68 4.66
CA SER A 98 -20.62 -5.23 5.99
C SER A 98 -20.95 -4.24 7.10
N SER A 99 -21.44 -4.74 8.23
CA SER A 99 -21.81 -3.90 9.38
C SER A 99 -20.67 -3.63 10.37
N LYS A 100 -19.59 -4.41 10.30
CA LYS A 100 -18.38 -4.23 11.11
C LYS A 100 -17.16 -4.58 10.28
N ILE A 101 -16.17 -3.70 10.29
CA ILE A 101 -14.94 -3.82 9.50
C ILE A 101 -13.78 -3.52 10.42
N GLU A 102 -12.83 -4.44 10.46
CA GLU A 102 -11.52 -4.20 11.04
C GLU A 102 -10.54 -4.08 9.87
N PRO A 103 -9.96 -2.89 9.62
CA PRO A 103 -8.91 -2.76 8.62
C PRO A 103 -7.73 -3.66 9.00
N LYS A 104 -7.44 -4.65 8.15
CA LYS A 104 -6.28 -5.53 8.31
C LYS A 104 -5.44 -5.47 7.04
N GLY A 105 -4.21 -4.97 7.21
CA GLY A 105 -3.19 -5.07 6.17
C GLY A 105 -2.63 -6.50 6.12
N ASN A 106 -2.21 -6.92 4.93
CA ASN A 106 -1.34 -8.08 4.78
C ASN A 106 0.11 -7.61 4.99
N GLU A 107 0.82 -8.21 5.93
CA GLU A 107 2.22 -7.87 6.23
C GLU A 107 3.16 -8.09 5.03
N HIS A 108 2.82 -9.00 4.12
CA HIS A 108 3.58 -9.27 2.90
C HIS A 108 3.34 -8.22 1.80
N ASP A 109 2.26 -7.44 1.93
CA ASP A 109 1.94 -6.35 1.01
C ASP A 109 2.57 -5.01 1.47
N ILE A 110 3.48 -5.03 2.45
CA ILE A 110 4.12 -3.83 3.00
C ILE A 110 5.49 -3.60 2.36
N ASN A 111 5.64 -2.47 1.70
CA ASN A 111 6.85 -2.09 1.01
C ASN A 111 7.78 -1.26 1.90
N CYS A 112 8.81 -1.90 2.44
CA CYS A 112 9.90 -1.20 3.11
C CYS A 112 11.06 -0.90 2.16
N TYR A 113 11.24 -1.72 1.12
CA TYR A 113 12.43 -1.75 0.28
C TYR A 113 12.54 -0.55 -0.66
N ASN A 114 11.45 0.13 -0.99
CA ASN A 114 11.52 1.36 -1.78
C ASN A 114 12.43 2.42 -1.13
N CYS A 115 12.46 2.47 0.21
CA CYS A 115 13.24 3.44 0.98
C CYS A 115 14.39 2.80 1.79
N HIS A 116 14.26 1.54 2.19
CA HIS A 116 15.22 0.82 3.04
C HIS A 116 15.96 -0.31 2.30
N GLN A 117 16.52 0.02 1.14
CA GLN A 117 17.17 -0.94 0.22
C GLN A 117 18.39 -1.66 0.81
N ASP A 118 19.09 -1.03 1.75
CA ASP A 118 20.40 -1.45 2.24
C ASP A 118 20.34 -2.27 3.54
N LYS A 119 19.14 -2.50 4.08
CA LYS A 119 18.99 -3.09 5.40
C LYS A 119 19.27 -4.59 5.41
N VAL A 120 18.83 -5.32 4.39
CA VAL A 120 19.03 -6.77 4.32
C VAL A 120 20.46 -7.12 3.90
N LYS A 121 21.14 -7.87 4.76
CA LYS A 121 22.51 -8.37 4.55
C LYS A 121 22.49 -9.76 3.94
N LEU A 122 23.07 -9.89 2.76
CA LEU A 122 23.17 -11.15 2.03
C LEU A 122 24.14 -12.15 2.68
N ASN A 123 25.19 -11.66 3.35
CA ASN A 123 26.14 -12.51 4.05
C ASN A 123 25.75 -12.65 5.52
N ALA A 124 25.19 -13.81 5.87
CA ALA A 124 24.69 -14.09 7.22
C ALA A 124 25.80 -14.09 8.28
N ASP A 125 27.01 -14.59 7.97
CA ASP A 125 28.11 -14.67 8.94
C ASP A 125 28.62 -13.28 9.33
N LYS A 126 28.73 -12.37 8.34
CA LYS A 126 29.08 -10.97 8.59
C LYS A 126 28.00 -10.24 9.38
N ALA A 127 26.72 -10.47 9.06
CA ALA A 127 25.61 -9.88 9.80
C ALA A 127 25.62 -10.35 11.27
N LEU A 128 25.84 -11.65 11.50
CA LEU A 128 25.95 -12.23 12.84
C LEU A 128 27.13 -11.62 13.62
N ALA A 129 28.31 -11.52 13.01
CA ALA A 129 29.49 -10.89 13.63
C ALA A 129 29.21 -9.42 14.02
N ALA A 130 28.43 -8.71 13.21
CA ALA A 130 27.99 -7.33 13.48
C ALA A 130 26.81 -7.25 14.47
N LYS A 131 26.25 -8.38 14.92
CA LYS A 131 25.02 -8.46 15.73
C LYS A 131 23.82 -7.77 15.04
N ASP A 132 23.78 -7.83 13.72
CA ASP A 132 22.69 -7.27 12.90
C ASP A 132 21.66 -8.37 12.58
N PRO A 133 20.40 -8.23 13.02
CA PRO A 133 19.36 -9.22 12.75
C PRO A 133 18.85 -9.17 11.30
N HIS A 134 19.19 -8.16 10.49
CA HIS A 134 18.70 -8.04 9.11
C HIS A 134 19.48 -8.95 8.15
N THR A 135 19.40 -10.26 8.35
CA THR A 135 20.06 -11.25 7.50
C THR A 135 19.07 -11.84 6.50
N VAL A 136 19.54 -12.19 5.30
CA VAL A 136 18.72 -12.86 4.28
C VAL A 136 18.04 -14.14 4.80
N LYS A 137 18.66 -14.86 5.76
CA LYS A 137 18.09 -16.07 6.34
C LYS A 137 16.74 -15.84 7.02
N HIS A 138 16.48 -14.68 7.62
CA HIS A 138 15.15 -14.42 8.22
C HIS A 138 14.08 -14.31 7.14
N PHE A 139 14.39 -13.63 6.04
CA PHE A 139 13.47 -13.44 4.92
C PHE A 139 13.25 -14.73 4.11
N ASP A 140 14.30 -15.54 3.95
CA ASP A 140 14.18 -16.88 3.33
C ASP A 140 13.28 -17.83 4.14
N ASN A 141 13.14 -17.59 5.45
CA ASN A 141 12.21 -18.32 6.33
C ASN A 141 10.80 -17.69 6.36
N GLY A 142 10.49 -16.78 5.44
CA GLY A 142 9.16 -16.16 5.32
C GLY A 142 8.89 -15.03 6.31
N MET A 143 9.91 -14.53 7.03
CA MET A 143 9.74 -13.34 7.85
C MET A 143 9.68 -12.08 6.98
N THR A 144 8.88 -11.12 7.40
CA THR A 144 8.83 -9.76 6.83
C THR A 144 9.46 -8.76 7.78
N CYS A 145 9.67 -7.53 7.32
CA CYS A 145 10.17 -6.44 8.16
C CYS A 145 9.28 -6.23 9.41
N VAL A 146 7.96 -6.31 9.23
CA VAL A 146 6.98 -6.07 10.30
C VAL A 146 6.78 -7.28 11.21
N THR A 147 7.35 -8.44 10.88
CA THR A 147 7.41 -9.58 11.82
C THR A 147 8.18 -9.20 13.09
N CYS A 148 9.27 -8.44 12.96
CA CYS A 148 9.99 -7.89 14.12
C CYS A 148 9.55 -6.45 14.43
N HIS A 149 9.44 -5.59 13.41
CA HIS A 149 8.99 -4.20 13.55
C HIS A 149 7.45 -4.11 13.62
N SER A 150 6.83 -4.91 14.49
CA SER A 150 5.39 -4.93 14.66
C SER A 150 4.90 -3.63 15.32
N GLY A 151 3.76 -3.13 14.87
CA GLY A 151 3.17 -1.91 15.44
C GLY A 151 3.90 -0.60 15.09
N LEU A 152 4.84 -0.60 14.14
CA LEU A 152 5.64 0.58 13.75
C LEU A 152 4.79 1.83 13.43
N VAL A 153 3.65 1.64 12.78
CA VAL A 153 2.76 2.71 12.31
C VAL A 153 1.39 2.65 12.97
N HIS A 154 0.81 1.45 13.09
CA HIS A 154 -0.59 1.26 13.53
C HIS A 154 -0.74 0.78 14.97
N ASP A 155 0.22 1.08 15.83
CA ASP A 155 0.12 0.86 17.27
C ASP A 155 0.69 2.08 17.99
N THR A 156 -0.12 2.76 18.80
CA THR A 156 0.27 4.02 19.45
C THR A 156 1.26 3.83 20.61
N LYS A 157 1.48 2.58 21.06
CA LYS A 157 2.44 2.23 22.11
C LYS A 157 3.75 1.72 21.53
N LEU A 158 3.69 1.07 20.37
CA LEU A 158 4.86 0.49 19.69
C LEU A 158 5.35 1.34 18.52
N ASN A 159 4.60 2.34 18.08
CA ASN A 159 5.07 3.24 17.03
C ASN A 159 6.39 3.87 17.49
N ASN A 160 7.41 3.77 16.65
CA ASN A 160 8.80 4.19 16.93
C ASN A 160 9.62 3.27 17.86
N ALA A 161 9.08 2.15 18.34
CA ALA A 161 9.86 1.17 19.09
C ALA A 161 10.72 0.31 18.15
N VAL A 162 11.97 0.07 18.57
CA VAL A 162 12.81 -0.97 17.96
C VAL A 162 12.61 -2.29 18.71
N PRO A 163 12.69 -3.44 18.02
CA PRO A 163 12.50 -4.75 18.66
C PRO A 163 13.51 -4.95 19.79
N SER A 164 13.04 -5.45 20.93
CA SER A 164 13.94 -5.81 22.04
C SER A 164 14.61 -7.16 21.78
N ARG A 165 15.65 -7.48 22.55
CA ARG A 165 16.31 -8.80 22.50
C ARG A 165 15.35 -9.94 22.84
N ASP A 166 14.27 -9.67 23.57
CA ASP A 166 13.26 -10.67 23.91
C ASP A 166 12.51 -11.14 22.66
N THR A 167 12.32 -10.27 21.66
CA THR A 167 11.74 -10.66 20.37
C THR A 167 12.57 -11.74 19.69
N CYS A 168 13.90 -11.64 19.77
CA CYS A 168 14.81 -12.66 19.24
C CYS A 168 14.67 -13.97 20.02
N ALA A 169 14.65 -13.87 21.35
CA ALA A 169 14.57 -15.03 22.23
C ALA A 169 13.29 -15.84 22.01
N ARG A 170 12.14 -15.18 21.80
CA ARG A 170 10.87 -15.87 21.53
C ARG A 170 10.97 -16.86 20.38
N CYS A 171 11.46 -16.43 19.21
CA CYS A 171 11.54 -17.31 18.04
C CYS A 171 12.70 -18.30 18.13
N HIS A 172 13.87 -17.87 18.61
CA HIS A 172 15.05 -18.74 18.63
C HIS A 172 15.01 -19.78 19.76
N LEU A 173 14.39 -19.48 20.90
CA LEU A 173 14.22 -20.48 21.98
C LEU A 173 13.17 -21.52 21.58
N ASP A 174 12.07 -21.11 20.95
CA ASP A 174 11.05 -22.04 20.42
C ASP A 174 11.65 -22.98 19.36
N ALA A 175 12.58 -22.49 18.54
CA ALA A 175 13.30 -23.29 17.54
C ALA A 175 14.29 -24.29 18.15
N MET A 176 14.75 -24.07 19.39
CA MET A 176 15.65 -24.97 20.12
C MET A 176 14.91 -26.05 20.93
N GLN A 177 13.59 -25.96 21.03
CA GLN A 177 12.73 -26.92 21.77
C GLN A 177 12.07 -27.97 20.85
N ARG A 178 12.35 -27.93 19.54
CA ARG A 178 11.90 -28.91 18.55
C ARG A 178 13.08 -29.76 18.08
#